data_AF-A0A4Q7P0S6-F1
#
_entry.id   AF-A0A4Q7P0S6-F1
#
_cell.length_a   1.000
_cell.length_b   1.000
_cell.length_c   1.000
_cell.angle_alpha   90.00
_cell.angle_beta   90.00
_cell.angle_gamma   90.00
#
_symmetry.space_group_name_H-M   'P 1'
#
loop_
_entity.id
_entity.type
_entity.pdbx_description
1 polymer ?
#
loop_
_entity_poly.entity_id
_entity_poly.type
_entity_poly.pdbx_seq_one_letter_code
_entity_poly.pdbx_strand_id
1 'polypeptide(L)'
;MTNSKITPPPPIQPTIPVGTIFAFSGNTADIPSGWVLCNEEGIKSLPQDKKSKVPNLDGRTLIGQGSTYQYGTTGGQPTHTLTTDELPSHTHSINNGGFGTLGIGLEPDNDSNYIPFCSTGYVSSISPANTGSNKSHNNMQPYYVAYYIMYIGLHTESGFYSNS
;
A
#
# COMPACT_ATOMS: atom_id res chain seq x y z
N MET A 1 -36.19 -18.43 60.57
CA MET A 1 -35.88 -18.72 59.16
C MET A 1 -35.06 -17.56 58.62
N THR A 2 -33.74 -17.73 58.51
CA THR A 2 -32.85 -16.69 58.00
C THR A 2 -32.97 -16.65 56.48
N ASN A 3 -33.49 -15.55 55.94
CA ASN A 3 -33.48 -15.31 54.50
C ASN A 3 -32.02 -15.20 54.04
N SER A 4 -31.46 -16.32 53.56
CA SER A 4 -30.19 -16.31 52.83
C SER A 4 -30.40 -15.49 51.57
N LYS A 5 -29.90 -14.26 51.59
CA LYS A 5 -29.86 -13.35 50.46
C LYS A 5 -29.17 -14.08 49.30
N ILE A 6 -29.92 -14.43 48.26
CA ILE A 6 -29.37 -15.01 47.03
C ILE A 6 -28.44 -13.94 46.46
N THR A 7 -27.13 -14.16 46.55
CA THR A 7 -26.16 -13.32 45.88
C THR A 7 -26.26 -13.62 44.39
N PRO A 8 -26.55 -12.63 43.53
CA PRO A 8 -26.59 -12.86 42.09
C PRO A 8 -25.23 -13.42 41.64
N PRO A 9 -25.22 -14.34 40.66
CA PRO A 9 -23.98 -14.87 40.12
C PRO A 9 -23.07 -13.71 39.67
N PRO A 10 -21.74 -13.86 39.81
CA PRO A 10 -20.80 -12.84 39.35
C PRO A 10 -21.13 -12.44 37.91
N PRO A 11 -21.13 -11.14 37.58
CA PRO A 11 -21.32 -10.70 36.21
C PRO A 11 -20.32 -11.44 35.33
N ILE A 12 -20.80 -12.14 34.30
CA ILE A 12 -19.94 -12.73 33.28
C ILE A 12 -19.09 -11.60 32.69
N GLN A 13 -17.81 -11.54 33.08
CA GLN A 13 -16.91 -10.55 32.51
C GLN A 13 -16.74 -10.89 31.04
N PRO A 14 -17.02 -9.96 30.10
CA PRO A 14 -16.85 -10.24 28.70
C PRO A 14 -15.37 -10.57 28.48
N THR A 15 -15.11 -11.75 27.92
CA THR A 15 -13.76 -12.28 27.71
C THR A 15 -12.98 -11.46 26.68
N ILE A 16 -13.64 -10.56 25.95
CA ILE A 16 -13.09 -9.73 24.88
C ILE A 16 -13.36 -8.24 25.19
N PRO A 17 -12.33 -7.39 25.28
CA PRO A 17 -12.50 -5.96 25.49
C PRO A 17 -13.22 -5.27 24.33
N VAL A 18 -14.00 -4.23 24.64
CA VAL A 18 -14.59 -3.33 23.62
C VAL A 18 -13.46 -2.63 22.86
N GLY A 19 -13.59 -2.54 21.53
CA GLY A 19 -12.57 -2.03 20.63
C GLY A 19 -11.66 -3.11 20.03
N THR A 20 -11.83 -4.39 20.43
CA THR A 20 -11.08 -5.49 19.82
C THR A 20 -11.50 -5.67 18.37
N ILE A 21 -10.51 -5.69 17.46
CA ILE A 21 -10.70 -5.92 16.03
C ILE A 21 -10.29 -7.35 15.70
N PHE A 22 -11.12 -8.06 14.94
CA PHE A 22 -10.84 -9.40 14.42
C PHE A 22 -11.01 -9.48 12.92
N ALA A 23 -10.22 -10.35 12.29
CA ALA A 23 -10.49 -10.81 10.93
C ALA A 23 -11.67 -11.80 10.94
N PHE A 24 -12.58 -11.62 10.00
CA PHE A 24 -13.81 -12.38 9.86
C PHE A 24 -13.98 -12.81 8.41
N SER A 25 -14.11 -14.12 8.18
CA SER A 25 -14.25 -14.71 6.85
C SER A 25 -15.65 -15.27 6.58
N GLY A 26 -16.63 -14.97 7.44
CA GLY A 26 -18.00 -15.42 7.30
C GLY A 26 -18.86 -14.49 6.46
N ASN A 27 -20.15 -14.82 6.34
CA ASN A 27 -21.14 -13.95 5.71
C ASN A 27 -21.39 -12.73 6.61
N THR A 28 -21.44 -11.54 6.02
CA THR A 28 -21.70 -10.29 6.76
C THR A 28 -23.08 -10.26 7.41
N ALA A 29 -24.04 -11.04 6.92
CA ALA A 29 -25.35 -11.21 7.53
C ALA A 29 -25.30 -11.96 8.87
N ASP A 30 -24.25 -12.76 9.11
CA ASP A 30 -24.09 -13.61 10.28
C ASP A 30 -23.14 -13.00 11.32
N ILE A 31 -22.85 -11.70 11.22
CA ILE A 31 -22.00 -11.00 12.19
C ILE A 31 -22.68 -11.07 13.57
N PRO A 32 -22.01 -11.60 14.60
CA PRO A 32 -22.61 -11.76 15.91
C PRO A 32 -23.02 -10.42 16.53
N SER A 33 -24.06 -10.45 17.35
CA SER A 33 -24.49 -9.26 18.10
C SER A 33 -23.35 -8.69 18.95
N GLY A 34 -23.27 -7.36 19.00
CA GLY A 34 -22.18 -6.63 19.65
C GLY A 34 -20.92 -6.47 18.80
N TRP A 35 -20.91 -6.94 17.55
CA TRP A 35 -19.87 -6.67 16.56
C TRP A 35 -20.38 -5.77 15.45
N VAL A 36 -19.46 -5.04 14.82
CA VAL A 36 -19.77 -4.17 13.68
C VAL A 36 -18.66 -4.26 12.65
N LEU A 37 -18.99 -4.12 11.36
CA LEU A 37 -18.01 -4.01 10.29
C LEU A 37 -17.15 -2.75 10.45
N CYS A 38 -15.84 -2.90 10.27
CA CYS A 38 -14.89 -1.80 10.20
C CYS A 38 -14.84 -1.20 8.79
N ASN A 39 -15.98 -0.79 8.26
CA ASN A 39 -16.10 -0.15 6.96
C ASN A 39 -17.13 0.98 7.02
N GLU A 40 -17.36 1.67 5.90
CA GLU A 40 -18.33 2.77 5.90
C GLU A 40 -19.75 2.35 6.29
N GLU A 41 -20.17 1.15 5.89
CA GLU A 41 -21.51 0.64 6.14
C GLU A 41 -21.73 0.34 7.63
N GLY A 42 -20.79 -0.37 8.25
CA GLY A 42 -20.80 -0.62 9.69
C GLY A 42 -20.68 0.67 10.52
N ILE A 43 -19.89 1.65 10.07
CA ILE A 43 -19.85 2.96 10.75
C ILE A 43 -21.21 3.67 10.66
N LYS A 44 -21.89 3.60 9.52
CA LYS A 44 -23.20 4.23 9.33
C LYS A 44 -24.30 3.60 10.19
N SER A 45 -24.18 2.31 10.54
CA SER A 45 -25.15 1.61 11.40
C SER A 45 -25.07 1.98 12.89
N LEU A 46 -24.07 2.76 13.30
CA LEU A 46 -23.83 3.10 14.69
C LEU A 46 -24.47 4.43 15.11
N PRO A 47 -24.82 4.59 16.41
CA PRO A 47 -25.10 5.88 17.02
C PRO A 47 -23.94 6.87 16.82
N GLN A 48 -24.26 8.16 16.72
CA GLN A 48 -23.31 9.22 16.37
C GLN A 48 -22.09 9.30 17.31
N ASP A 49 -22.26 9.02 18.60
CA ASP A 49 -21.20 9.03 19.62
C ASP A 49 -20.19 7.86 19.49
N LYS A 50 -20.54 6.84 18.69
CA LYS A 50 -19.70 5.65 18.46
C LYS A 50 -19.02 5.64 17.11
N LYS A 51 -19.51 6.40 16.12
CA LYS A 51 -18.95 6.43 14.76
C LYS A 51 -17.46 6.76 14.74
N SER A 52 -17.02 7.71 15.56
CA SER A 52 -15.60 8.12 15.65
C SER A 52 -14.68 7.07 16.27
N LYS A 53 -15.25 6.03 16.90
CA LYS A 53 -14.50 4.96 17.58
C LYS A 53 -14.26 3.75 16.69
N VAL A 54 -14.94 3.65 15.54
CA VAL A 54 -14.80 2.52 14.61
C VAL A 54 -13.99 2.97 13.39
N PRO A 55 -12.83 2.35 13.11
CA PRO A 55 -12.04 2.72 11.95
C PRO A 55 -12.65 2.16 10.65
N ASN A 56 -12.45 2.87 9.54
CA ASN A 56 -12.67 2.32 8.21
C ASN A 56 -11.40 1.60 7.73
N LEU A 57 -11.48 0.28 7.60
CA LEU A 57 -10.39 -0.63 7.24
C LEU A 57 -10.54 -1.24 5.84
N ASP A 58 -11.46 -0.73 5.00
CA ASP A 58 -11.62 -1.20 3.62
C ASP A 58 -10.31 -1.06 2.83
N GLY A 59 -9.80 -2.19 2.32
CA GLY A 59 -8.56 -2.25 1.58
C GLY A 59 -7.30 -1.94 2.40
N ARG A 60 -7.37 -1.99 3.74
CA ARG A 60 -6.27 -1.66 4.65
C ARG A 60 -5.80 -2.88 5.42
N THR A 61 -4.51 -2.87 5.76
CA THR A 61 -3.90 -3.85 6.68
C THR A 61 -3.54 -3.15 7.98
N LEU A 62 -3.79 -3.82 9.11
CA LEU A 62 -3.43 -3.29 10.42
C LEU A 62 -1.91 -3.31 10.62
N ILE A 63 -1.38 -2.21 11.14
CA ILE A 63 0.01 -2.11 11.60
C ILE A 63 0.01 -1.72 13.08
N GLY A 64 1.00 -2.21 13.83
CA GLY A 64 1.17 -1.84 15.23
C GLY A 64 1.44 -0.34 15.37
N GLN A 65 0.88 0.26 16.41
CA GLN A 65 1.23 1.62 16.80
C GLN A 65 2.75 1.70 17.10
N GLY A 66 3.34 2.86 16.81
CA GLY A 66 4.71 3.20 17.19
C GLY A 66 4.95 4.70 17.17
N SER A 67 6.20 5.12 17.36
CA SER A 67 6.59 6.53 17.22
C SER A 67 6.36 7.06 15.80
N THR A 68 6.61 6.22 14.79
CA THR A 68 6.41 6.53 13.37
C THR A 68 4.94 6.44 12.96
N TYR A 69 4.21 5.44 13.46
CA TYR A 69 2.82 5.16 13.09
C TYR A 69 1.89 5.43 14.27
N GLN A 70 1.34 6.64 14.30
CA GLN A 70 0.41 7.06 15.35
C GLN A 70 -0.95 6.39 15.18
N TYR A 71 -1.65 6.18 16.29
CA TYR A 71 -2.98 5.57 16.27
C TYR A 71 -3.94 6.34 15.36
N GLY A 72 -4.71 5.63 14.54
CA GLY A 72 -5.70 6.19 13.62
C GLY A 72 -5.10 6.81 12.34
N THR A 73 -3.77 6.87 12.20
CA THR A 73 -3.15 7.27 10.93
C THR A 73 -3.30 6.18 9.89
N THR A 74 -3.37 6.58 8.62
CA THR A 74 -3.48 5.64 7.51
C THR A 74 -2.53 6.02 6.38
N GLY A 75 -2.13 5.04 5.57
CA GLY A 75 -1.21 5.25 4.45
C GLY A 75 -1.04 3.99 3.61
N GLY A 76 0.03 3.95 2.83
CA GLY A 76 0.33 2.87 1.88
C GLY A 76 -0.13 3.18 0.46
N GLN A 77 0.43 2.45 -0.50
CA GLN A 77 0.11 2.57 -1.92
C GLN A 77 0.05 1.16 -2.53
N PRO A 78 -1.09 0.75 -3.12
CA PRO A 78 -1.22 -0.58 -3.74
C PRO A 78 -0.39 -0.70 -5.02
N THR A 79 -0.14 0.40 -5.72
CA THR A 79 0.74 0.47 -6.88
C THR A 79 1.68 1.65 -6.75
N HIS A 80 2.90 1.51 -7.27
CA HIS A 80 3.94 2.53 -7.18
C HIS A 80 4.65 2.69 -8.52
N THR A 81 4.98 3.93 -8.87
CA THR A 81 5.76 4.28 -10.08
C THR A 81 7.07 4.85 -9.60
N LEU A 82 8.17 4.24 -10.03
CA LEU A 82 9.51 4.67 -9.63
C LEU A 82 9.75 6.14 -9.99
N THR A 83 10.34 6.85 -9.04
CA THR A 83 10.86 8.20 -9.19
C THR A 83 12.35 8.16 -9.52
N THR A 84 12.89 9.27 -10.01
CA THR A 84 14.34 9.38 -10.28
C THR A 84 15.19 9.14 -9.03
N ASP A 85 14.71 9.55 -7.85
CA ASP A 85 15.42 9.38 -6.58
C ASP A 85 15.46 7.92 -6.12
N GLU A 86 14.57 7.06 -6.66
CA GLU A 86 14.53 5.62 -6.40
C GLU A 86 15.37 4.81 -7.41
N LEU A 87 16.00 5.48 -8.39
CA LEU A 87 16.91 4.83 -9.34
C LEU A 87 18.36 4.91 -8.84
N PRO A 88 19.08 3.76 -8.75
CA PRO A 88 20.50 3.78 -8.48
C PRO A 88 21.28 4.61 -9.51
N SER A 89 22.33 5.30 -9.03
CA SER A 89 23.28 5.97 -9.92
C SER A 89 23.90 4.94 -10.87
N HIS A 90 23.81 5.22 -12.18
CA HIS A 90 24.35 4.38 -13.22
C HIS A 90 25.01 5.24 -14.30
N THR A 91 25.96 4.65 -15.03
CA THR A 91 26.67 5.32 -16.12
C THR A 91 26.80 4.38 -17.32
N HIS A 92 26.95 4.96 -18.50
CA HIS A 92 27.26 4.21 -19.72
C HIS A 92 28.70 4.53 -20.14
N SER A 93 29.54 3.51 -20.20
CA SER A 93 30.90 3.64 -20.73
C SER A 93 30.90 3.25 -22.21
N ILE A 94 31.33 4.17 -23.07
CA ILE A 94 31.50 3.92 -24.51
C ILE A 94 33.02 3.81 -24.76
N ASN A 95 33.52 2.58 -24.91
CA ASN A 95 34.94 2.32 -25.13
C ASN A 95 35.19 2.11 -26.64
N ASN A 96 36.14 2.86 -27.22
CA ASN A 96 36.62 2.72 -28.60
C ASN A 96 35.55 2.83 -29.70
N GLY A 97 35.01 4.03 -29.92
CA GLY A 97 34.32 4.32 -31.18
C GLY A 97 35.15 5.21 -32.08
N GLY A 98 35.65 4.65 -33.18
CA GLY A 98 36.01 5.43 -34.36
C GLY A 98 34.72 5.95 -35.00
N PHE A 99 34.07 6.92 -34.35
CA PHE A 99 32.83 7.49 -34.83
C PHE A 99 33.17 8.61 -35.82
N GLY A 100 33.23 8.26 -37.10
CA GLY A 100 33.34 9.19 -38.21
C GLY A 100 32.23 8.91 -39.22
N THR A 101 31.85 9.94 -39.98
CA THR A 101 31.03 9.70 -41.18
C THR A 101 31.93 9.05 -42.22
N LEU A 102 31.55 7.87 -42.73
CA LEU A 102 32.19 7.33 -43.93
C LEU A 102 31.84 8.24 -45.10
N GLY A 103 32.80 9.07 -45.49
CA GLY A 103 32.72 9.88 -46.70
C GLY A 103 33.27 9.07 -47.87
N ILE A 104 32.60 9.16 -49.01
CA ILE A 104 33.22 8.89 -50.30
C ILE A 104 33.52 10.25 -50.93
N GLY A 105 34.77 10.49 -51.30
CA GLY A 105 35.12 11.68 -52.07
C GLY A 105 36.28 11.37 -52.97
N LEU A 106 36.30 12.06 -54.10
CA LEU A 106 37.41 12.04 -55.04
C LEU A 106 38.51 12.90 -54.44
N GLU A 107 39.71 12.35 -54.27
CA GLU A 107 40.90 13.17 -54.00
C GLU A 107 41.09 14.14 -55.20
N PRO A 108 41.59 15.37 -55.01
CA PRO A 108 41.69 16.36 -56.11
C PRO A 108 42.63 15.92 -57.24
N ASP A 109 43.38 14.84 -57.03
CA ASP A 109 44.48 14.40 -57.89
C ASP A 109 44.02 13.44 -58.99
N ASN A 110 42.95 13.77 -59.73
CA ASN A 110 42.57 13.18 -61.04
C ASN A 110 42.56 11.63 -61.18
N ASP A 111 42.75 10.87 -60.12
CA ASP A 111 42.77 9.42 -60.15
C ASP A 111 41.34 8.93 -59.90
N SER A 112 40.78 8.21 -60.86
CA SER A 112 39.39 7.71 -60.80
C SER A 112 39.20 6.59 -59.76
N ASN A 113 40.14 6.46 -58.82
CA ASN A 113 40.13 5.46 -57.77
C ASN A 113 39.35 5.99 -56.57
N TYR A 114 38.20 5.38 -56.31
CA TYR A 114 37.39 5.62 -55.12
C TYR A 114 38.17 5.12 -53.89
N ILE A 115 38.97 5.99 -53.27
CA ILE A 115 39.60 5.67 -51.99
C ILE A 115 38.63 6.04 -50.85
N PRO A 116 38.16 5.07 -50.05
CA PRO A 116 37.39 5.40 -48.86
C PRO A 116 38.32 6.14 -47.88
N PHE A 117 38.01 7.41 -47.58
CA PHE A 117 38.68 8.13 -46.51
C PHE A 117 37.74 8.30 -45.32
N CYS A 118 38.27 8.12 -44.11
CA CYS A 118 37.55 8.45 -42.88
C CYS A 118 37.81 9.92 -42.57
N SER A 119 36.78 10.77 -42.62
CA SER A 119 36.91 12.08 -41.97
C SER A 119 36.81 11.83 -40.47
N THR A 120 37.87 12.11 -39.72
CA THR A 120 37.82 12.11 -38.26
C THR A 120 37.07 13.35 -37.78
N GLY A 121 35.80 13.46 -38.15
CA GLY A 121 34.87 14.40 -37.56
C GLY A 121 34.49 13.84 -36.18
N TYR A 122 35.00 14.46 -35.12
CA TYR A 122 34.60 14.17 -33.75
C TYR A 122 33.07 14.21 -33.64
N VAL A 123 32.40 13.07 -33.44
CA VAL A 123 31.03 13.12 -32.89
C VAL A 123 31.14 13.58 -31.44
N SER A 124 30.57 14.75 -31.17
CA SER A 124 30.72 15.42 -29.88
C SER A 124 29.83 14.82 -28.78
N SER A 125 28.86 13.97 -29.12
CA SER A 125 28.05 13.23 -28.14
C SER A 125 27.35 12.04 -28.77
N ILE A 126 27.34 10.92 -28.05
CA ILE A 126 26.45 9.78 -28.30
C ILE A 126 25.65 9.60 -27.02
N SER A 127 24.35 9.85 -27.09
CA SER A 127 23.43 9.54 -26.00
C SER A 127 22.69 8.25 -26.36
N PRO A 128 22.69 7.22 -25.49
CA PRO A 128 21.76 6.11 -25.66
C PRO A 128 20.33 6.64 -25.63
N ALA A 129 19.44 5.94 -26.34
CA ALA A 129 18.01 6.23 -26.26
C ALA A 129 17.47 5.86 -24.86
N ASN A 130 16.47 6.61 -24.39
CA ASN A 130 15.78 6.27 -23.16
C ASN A 130 15.03 4.94 -23.32
N THR A 131 15.09 4.11 -22.29
CA THR A 131 14.32 2.86 -22.18
C THR A 131 13.53 2.84 -20.88
N GLY A 132 12.54 1.95 -20.80
CA GLY A 132 11.57 1.88 -19.71
C GLY A 132 10.30 2.67 -20.01
N SER A 133 9.15 2.11 -19.64
CA SER A 133 7.83 2.71 -19.91
C SER A 133 7.27 3.55 -18.77
N ASN A 134 8.03 3.72 -17.68
CA ASN A 134 7.62 4.36 -16.43
C ASN A 134 6.21 3.94 -15.95
N LYS A 135 5.91 2.64 -16.09
CA LYS A 135 4.60 2.09 -15.71
C LYS A 135 4.60 1.77 -14.22
N SER A 136 3.47 2.05 -13.58
CA SER A 136 3.25 1.64 -12.20
C SER A 136 3.28 0.12 -12.08
N HIS A 137 3.86 -0.38 -10.98
CA HIS A 137 3.87 -1.80 -10.65
C HIS A 137 3.10 -2.05 -9.35
N ASN A 138 2.60 -3.29 -9.20
CA ASN A 138 1.99 -3.72 -7.96
C ASN A 138 3.02 -3.64 -6.82
N ASN A 139 2.61 -3.08 -5.69
CA ASN A 139 3.40 -2.97 -4.47
C ASN A 139 2.78 -3.80 -3.33
N MET A 140 1.68 -4.50 -3.57
CA MET A 140 1.05 -5.38 -2.60
C MET A 140 1.67 -6.77 -2.63
N GLN A 141 1.99 -7.29 -1.44
CA GLN A 141 2.26 -8.71 -1.22
C GLN A 141 1.02 -9.58 -1.58
N PRO A 142 1.19 -10.89 -1.83
CA PRO A 142 0.04 -11.80 -1.93
C PRO A 142 -0.88 -11.69 -0.72
N TYR A 143 -2.19 -11.63 -0.94
CA TYR A 143 -3.17 -11.38 0.11
C TYR A 143 -4.44 -12.23 -0.04
N TYR A 144 -5.14 -12.41 1.08
CA TYR A 144 -6.49 -12.97 1.13
C TYR A 144 -7.43 -11.92 1.72
N VAL A 145 -8.60 -11.76 1.12
CA VAL A 145 -9.58 -10.75 1.56
C VAL A 145 -10.48 -11.35 2.63
N ALA A 146 -10.43 -10.75 3.82
CA ALA A 146 -11.36 -11.01 4.91
C ALA A 146 -11.95 -9.67 5.39
N TYR A 147 -13.10 -9.73 6.05
CA TYR A 147 -13.67 -8.56 6.72
C TYR A 147 -12.92 -8.28 8.01
N TYR A 148 -12.87 -7.01 8.41
CA TYR A 148 -12.58 -6.65 9.79
C TYR A 148 -13.87 -6.33 10.52
N ILE A 149 -14.05 -6.93 11.70
CA ILE A 149 -15.14 -6.62 12.62
C ILE A 149 -14.59 -6.13 13.95
N MET A 150 -15.27 -5.19 14.60
CA MET A 150 -14.90 -4.66 15.90
C MET A 150 -15.98 -4.96 16.94
N TYR A 151 -15.57 -5.43 18.10
CA TYR A 151 -16.48 -5.61 19.24
C TYR A 151 -16.81 -4.25 19.86
N ILE A 152 -18.10 -3.90 19.91
CA ILE A 152 -18.61 -2.64 20.46
C ILE A 152 -19.39 -2.80 21.77
N GLY A 153 -19.56 -4.06 22.23
CA GLY A 153 -20.35 -4.40 23.41
C GLY A 153 -21.77 -4.86 23.04
N LEU A 154 -22.36 -5.70 23.91
CA LEU A 154 -23.75 -6.15 23.75
C LEU A 154 -24.74 -5.04 24.12
N HIS A 155 -25.77 -4.87 23.31
CA HIS A 155 -26.92 -4.02 23.62
C HIS A 155 -27.87 -4.81 24.54
N THR A 156 -28.10 -4.34 25.76
CA THR A 156 -29.21 -4.83 26.59
C THR A 156 -30.27 -3.74 26.77
N GLU A 157 -31.46 -4.08 27.23
CA GLU A 157 -32.53 -3.12 27.55
C GLU A 157 -32.08 -2.06 28.59
N SER A 158 -31.02 -2.35 29.36
CA SER A 158 -30.35 -1.45 30.30
C SER A 158 -29.16 -0.65 29.72
N GLY A 159 -28.89 -0.74 28.41
CA GLY A 159 -27.76 -0.10 27.75
C GLY A 159 -26.62 -1.06 27.38
N PHE A 160 -25.50 -0.51 26.91
CA PHE A 160 -24.30 -1.28 26.58
C PHE A 160 -23.52 -1.63 27.84
N TYR A 161 -23.09 -2.89 28.00
CA TYR A 161 -22.03 -3.22 28.95
C TYR A 161 -20.70 -2.66 28.40
N SER A 162 -20.31 -1.48 28.88
CA SER A 162 -18.91 -1.05 28.79
C SER A 162 -18.20 -1.52 30.06
N ASN A 163 -17.24 -2.44 29.93
CA ASN A 163 -16.21 -2.57 30.95
C ASN A 163 -15.45 -1.24 30.97
N SER A 164 -15.78 -0.39 31.93
CA SER A 164 -14.98 0.76 32.35
C SER A 164 -13.60 0.30 32.82
#